data_AF-W5MFL5-F1
#
_entry.id   AF-W5MFL5-F1
#
_cell.length_a   1.000
_cell.length_b   1.000
_cell.length_c   1.000
_cell.angle_alpha   90.00
_cell.angle_beta   90.00
_cell.angle_gamma   90.00
#
_symmetry.space_group_name_H-M   'P 1'
#
loop_
_entity.id
_entity.type
_entity.pdbx_description
1 polymer ?
#
loop_
_entity_poly.entity_id
_entity_poly.type
_entity_poly.pdbx_seq_one_letter_code
_entity_poly.pdbx_strand_id
1 'polypeptide(L)'
;SVCAGIGRALRLAYMQSGGADPAILAQMHDLQAEAHTLERAGPKAEHRQKKRRGEFRPQGLDSELLAVERENQRLEEEILRLQLNRERRGGGCAAGDRESPERPGESPPLRRAASPSPPAPSPPASHSACPWETRAPPCTPGHDKGKLNLSTHVLDPLEALGPAPYDPEAGFVIFYDFILGLEPTLRMARLVVGLYSGGQKMGRPSPLPVVYCEAGGALPYVTGGHQGNIATLSVKQPVPRVHPSPSINLVVELQAAGGFNAYGQEVHRLLSRGWARLDLFDQHNRVLSGFWKVPFRALPVLPPDSMTLASQLGGAELYLRVVNARDGDVQALARIDPGYASQYKYPSLVRQTPS
;
A
#
# COMPACT_ATOMS: atom_id res chain seq x y z
N SER A 1 23.38 37.02 20.04
CA SER A 1 23.42 36.00 18.98
C SER A 1 22.18 36.11 18.10
N VAL A 2 22.06 35.26 17.06
CA VAL A 2 20.96 35.28 16.08
C VAL A 2 19.59 35.12 16.76
N CYS A 3 19.48 34.30 17.81
CA CYS A 3 18.23 34.07 18.55
C CYS A 3 17.75 35.31 19.31
N ALA A 4 18.63 36.00 20.05
CA ALA A 4 18.27 37.26 20.71
C ALA A 4 17.96 38.41 19.72
N GLY A 5 18.45 38.32 18.48
CA GLY A 5 18.11 39.25 17.40
C GLY A 5 16.70 39.03 16.85
N ILE A 6 16.30 37.77 16.66
CA ILE A 6 14.96 37.39 16.16
C ILE A 6 13.86 37.85 17.12
N GLY A 7 14.05 37.68 18.43
CA GLY A 7 13.06 38.13 19.42
C GLY A 7 12.81 39.65 19.37
N ARG A 8 13.85 40.45 19.12
CA ARG A 8 13.72 41.92 18.98
C ARG A 8 13.04 42.32 17.68
N ALA A 9 13.41 41.67 16.57
CA ALA A 9 12.77 41.90 15.28
C ALA A 9 11.26 41.57 15.32
N LEU A 10 10.89 40.47 15.98
CA LEU A 10 9.50 40.05 16.13
C LEU A 10 8.67 41.08 16.91
N ARG A 11 9.20 41.60 18.03
CA ARG A 11 8.53 42.65 18.82
C ARG A 11 8.34 43.95 18.03
N LEU A 12 9.35 44.36 17.26
CA LEU A 12 9.28 45.56 16.41
C LEU A 12 8.26 45.39 15.30
N ALA A 13 8.22 44.24 14.63
CA ALA A 13 7.24 43.94 13.59
C ALA A 13 5.80 43.95 14.15
N TYR A 14 5.60 43.37 15.34
CA TYR A 14 4.29 43.35 16.00
C TYR A 14 3.80 44.77 16.33
N MET A 15 4.66 45.62 16.89
CA MET A 15 4.32 47.02 17.18
C MET A 15 4.08 47.84 15.90
N GLN A 16 4.84 47.60 14.84
CA GLN A 16 4.66 48.26 13.54
C GLN A 16 3.36 47.85 12.84
N SER A 17 2.86 46.63 13.09
CA SER A 17 1.55 46.17 12.63
C SER A 17 0.36 46.65 13.48
N GLY A 18 0.59 47.55 14.45
CA GLY A 18 -0.46 48.09 15.33
C GLY A 18 -0.78 47.20 16.54
N GLY A 19 0.06 46.19 16.82
CA GLY A 19 -0.08 45.33 17.98
C GLY A 19 0.27 46.05 19.28
N ALA A 20 -0.68 46.13 20.20
CA ALA A 20 -0.53 46.79 21.50
C ALA A 20 -0.99 45.92 22.69
N ASP A 21 -1.24 44.63 22.46
CA ASP A 21 -1.68 43.73 23.52
C ASP A 21 -0.55 43.53 24.56
N PRO A 22 -0.77 43.90 25.84
CA PRO A 22 0.23 43.76 26.90
C PRO A 22 0.60 42.31 27.19
N ALA A 23 -0.31 41.34 26.99
CA ALA A 23 -0.04 39.92 27.23
C ALA A 23 0.97 39.37 26.20
N ILE A 24 0.79 39.74 24.93
CA ILE A 24 1.68 39.34 23.83
C ILE A 24 3.05 40.02 23.97
N LEU A 25 3.07 41.29 24.37
CA LEU A 25 4.32 42.02 24.62
C LEU A 25 5.11 41.45 25.80
N ALA A 26 4.44 41.01 26.87
CA ALA A 26 5.06 40.32 27.99
C ALA A 26 5.67 38.98 27.55
N GLN A 27 4.93 38.17 26.80
CA GLN A 27 5.43 36.90 26.27
C GLN A 27 6.66 37.08 25.37
N MET A 28 6.65 38.09 24.50
CA MET A 28 7.82 38.41 23.66
C MET A 28 9.01 38.90 24.48
N HIS A 29 8.78 39.61 25.58
CA HIS A 29 9.83 40.03 26.50
C HIS A 29 10.44 38.83 27.24
N ASP A 30 9.61 37.90 27.70
CA ASP A 30 10.08 36.68 28.38
C ASP A 30 10.89 35.79 27.44
N LEU A 31 10.44 35.63 26.19
CA LEU A 31 11.18 34.93 25.13
C LEU A 31 12.55 35.58 24.85
N GLN A 32 12.63 36.92 24.85
CA GLN A 32 13.90 37.64 24.70
C GLN A 32 14.82 37.42 25.91
N ALA A 33 14.27 37.40 27.12
CA ALA A 33 15.02 37.15 28.35
C ALA A 33 15.55 35.71 28.40
N GLU A 34 14.75 34.73 28.01
CA GLU A 34 15.13 33.32 27.92
C GLU A 34 16.23 33.09 26.87
N ALA A 35 16.10 33.66 25.67
CA ALA A 35 17.15 33.59 24.66
C ALA A 35 18.47 34.21 25.17
N HIS A 36 18.40 35.32 25.91
CA HIS A 36 19.57 35.98 26.47
C HIS A 36 20.22 35.17 27.62
N THR A 37 19.44 34.46 28.43
CA THR A 37 19.97 33.58 29.48
C THR A 37 20.62 32.33 28.89
N LEU A 38 20.02 31.74 27.85
CA LEU A 38 20.59 30.61 27.10
C LEU A 38 21.90 30.98 26.39
N GLU A 39 21.99 32.19 25.81
CA GLU A 39 23.23 32.70 25.22
C GLU A 39 24.33 32.93 26.26
N ARG A 40 23.98 33.36 27.48
CA ARG A 40 24.92 33.50 28.60
C ARG A 40 25.31 32.16 29.21
N ALA A 41 24.43 31.16 29.13
CA ALA A 41 24.64 29.81 29.65
C ALA A 41 25.36 28.87 28.66
N GLY A 42 26.19 29.43 27.75
CA GLY A 42 26.88 28.73 26.66
C GLY A 42 27.61 27.41 27.03
N PRO A 43 28.29 26.75 26.08
CA PRO A 43 28.47 25.28 25.91
C PRO A 43 29.06 24.45 27.07
N LYS A 44 29.36 25.06 28.22
CA LYS A 44 29.77 24.39 29.47
C LYS A 44 28.61 23.70 30.21
N ALA A 45 27.34 23.94 29.84
CA ALA A 45 26.18 23.27 30.45
C ALA A 45 25.87 21.87 29.85
N GLU A 46 26.13 21.65 28.56
CA GLU A 46 25.88 20.35 27.91
C GLU A 46 26.75 19.22 28.49
N HIS A 47 27.99 19.53 28.88
CA HIS A 47 28.90 18.56 29.49
C HIS A 47 28.51 18.17 30.93
N ARG A 48 27.80 19.05 31.66
CA ARG A 48 27.29 18.74 33.01
C ARG A 48 25.97 18.00 33.00
N GLN A 49 25.12 18.22 31.99
CA GLN A 49 23.83 17.54 31.89
C GLN A 49 23.98 16.06 31.51
N LYS A 50 25.03 15.71 30.74
CA LYS A 50 25.42 14.32 30.46
C LYS A 50 25.92 13.56 31.70
N LYS A 51 26.46 14.27 32.70
CA LYS A 51 26.99 13.67 33.94
C LYS A 51 25.94 13.55 35.07
N ARG A 52 24.78 14.20 34.97
CA ARG A 52 23.69 14.13 35.96
C ARG A 52 22.46 13.32 35.52
N ARG A 53 22.46 12.75 34.31
CA ARG A 53 21.51 11.71 33.86
C ARG A 53 21.97 10.29 34.22
N GLY A 54 22.77 10.14 35.28
CA GLY A 54 23.33 8.86 35.75
C GLY A 54 22.66 8.25 36.98
N GLU A 55 21.79 8.97 37.68
CA GLU A 55 21.18 8.48 38.93
C GLU A 55 19.66 8.67 38.87
N PHE A 56 18.99 7.77 38.14
CA PHE A 56 17.67 7.21 38.41
C PHE A 56 17.37 6.23 37.27
N ARG A 57 18.04 5.06 37.32
CA ARG A 57 17.60 3.87 36.58
C ARG A 57 16.79 3.02 37.56
N PRO A 58 15.58 2.56 37.23
CA PRO A 58 14.95 1.48 37.97
C PRO A 58 15.75 0.21 37.69
N GLN A 59 16.63 -0.18 38.63
CA GLN A 59 17.46 -1.39 38.56
C GLN A 59 16.68 -2.69 38.28
N GLY A 60 15.36 -2.69 38.47
CA GLY A 60 14.49 -3.83 38.15
C GLY A 60 14.33 -4.08 36.64
N LEU A 61 14.17 -3.03 35.83
CA LEU A 61 13.92 -3.20 34.38
C LEU A 61 15.16 -3.65 33.62
N ASP A 62 16.34 -3.16 34.02
CA ASP A 62 17.62 -3.61 33.43
C ASP A 62 17.92 -5.07 33.80
N SER A 63 17.54 -5.52 35.01
CA SER A 63 17.71 -6.92 35.43
C SER A 63 16.71 -7.85 34.76
N GLU A 64 15.47 -7.40 34.57
CA GLU A 64 14.42 -8.14 33.85
C GLU A 64 14.77 -8.25 32.35
N LEU A 65 15.24 -7.16 31.74
CA LEU A 65 15.72 -7.16 30.36
C LEU A 65 16.88 -8.14 30.16
N LEU A 66 17.85 -8.16 31.09
CA LEU A 66 18.97 -9.13 31.02
C LEU A 66 18.50 -10.58 31.21
N ALA A 67 17.48 -10.82 32.04
CA ALA A 67 16.91 -12.15 32.22
C ALA A 67 16.20 -12.63 30.95
N VAL A 68 15.41 -11.75 30.34
CA VAL A 68 14.72 -12.01 29.07
C VAL A 68 15.74 -12.24 27.95
N GLU A 69 16.83 -11.47 27.86
CA GLU A 69 17.88 -11.67 26.86
C GLU A 69 18.56 -13.04 26.98
N ARG A 70 18.86 -13.49 28.21
CA ARG A 70 19.43 -14.84 28.42
C ARG A 70 18.44 -15.94 28.05
N GLU A 71 17.16 -15.75 28.34
CA GLU A 71 16.13 -16.71 27.96
C GLU A 71 15.95 -16.75 26.44
N ASN A 72 16.01 -15.59 25.77
CA ASN A 72 15.94 -15.52 24.32
C ASN A 72 17.12 -16.24 23.65
N GLN A 73 18.35 -16.05 24.17
CA GLN A 73 19.53 -16.80 23.69
C GLN A 73 19.35 -18.32 23.85
N ARG A 74 18.84 -18.76 25.00
CA ARG A 74 18.57 -20.19 25.23
C ARG A 74 17.51 -20.74 24.26
N LEU A 75 16.45 -19.99 24.01
CA LEU A 75 15.39 -20.38 23.08
C LEU A 75 15.91 -20.42 21.64
N GLU A 76 16.75 -19.46 21.24
CA GLU A 76 17.41 -19.47 19.93
C GLU A 76 18.28 -20.72 19.74
N GLU A 77 19.06 -21.12 20.75
CA GLU A 77 19.84 -22.36 20.73
C GLU A 77 18.95 -23.62 20.64
N GLU A 78 17.83 -23.65 21.36
CA GLU A 78 16.88 -24.76 21.33
C GLU A 78 16.16 -24.86 19.98
N ILE A 79 15.76 -23.74 19.39
CA ILE A 79 15.20 -23.68 18.04
C ILE A 79 16.21 -24.20 17.03
N LEU A 80 17.46 -23.76 17.10
CA LEU A 80 18.51 -24.24 16.20
C LEU A 80 18.72 -25.76 16.34
N ARG A 81 18.72 -26.28 17.57
CA ARG A 81 18.84 -27.71 17.84
C ARG A 81 17.62 -28.49 17.33
N LEU A 82 16.42 -27.95 17.46
CA LEU A 82 15.19 -28.56 16.95
C LEU A 82 15.14 -28.54 15.42
N GLN A 83 15.57 -27.45 14.78
CA GLN A 83 15.72 -27.36 13.33
C GLN A 83 16.74 -28.39 12.83
N LEU A 84 17.92 -28.47 13.45
CA LEU A 84 18.94 -29.45 13.09
C LEU A 84 18.46 -30.89 13.32
N ASN A 85 17.69 -31.14 14.38
CA ASN A 85 17.08 -32.45 14.62
C ASN A 85 15.99 -32.78 13.59
N ARG A 86 15.24 -31.77 13.12
CA ARG A 86 14.23 -31.91 12.07
C ARG A 86 14.88 -32.18 10.72
N GLU A 87 16.01 -31.56 10.43
CA GLU A 87 16.83 -31.84 9.24
C GLU A 87 17.44 -33.25 9.31
N ARG A 88 18.00 -33.65 10.47
CA ARG A 88 18.51 -35.01 10.70
C ARG A 88 17.42 -36.09 10.63
N ARG A 89 16.17 -35.75 10.97
CA ARG A 89 14.99 -36.64 10.89
C ARG A 89 14.20 -36.49 9.59
N GLY A 90 14.59 -35.59 8.69
CA GLY A 90 13.72 -35.07 7.62
C GLY A 90 14.32 -35.12 6.22
N GLY A 91 15.25 -36.04 5.96
CA GLY A 91 15.60 -36.47 4.61
C GLY A 91 14.83 -37.74 4.24
N GLY A 92 13.57 -37.61 3.78
CA GLY A 92 12.81 -38.77 3.31
C GLY A 92 11.32 -38.52 3.05
N CYS A 93 11.01 -38.13 1.81
CA CYS A 93 9.82 -38.43 1.00
C CYS A 93 8.38 -38.27 1.57
N ALA A 94 7.69 -37.29 0.97
CA ALA A 94 6.36 -37.29 0.38
C ALA A 94 5.35 -38.45 0.60
N ALA A 95 4.10 -38.00 0.76
CA ALA A 95 2.82 -38.59 0.35
C ALA A 95 2.23 -39.74 1.18
N GLY A 96 0.92 -39.60 1.46
CA GLY A 96 0.05 -40.73 1.78
C GLY A 96 -0.78 -40.53 3.04
N ASP A 97 -2.06 -40.26 2.82
CA ASP A 97 -3.22 -40.74 3.57
C ASP A 97 -3.05 -41.53 4.88
N ARG A 98 -4.03 -41.27 5.75
CA ARG A 98 -4.68 -42.16 6.73
C ARG A 98 -4.18 -42.24 8.17
N GLU A 99 -5.12 -41.83 9.01
CA GLU A 99 -5.66 -42.54 10.18
C GLU A 99 -4.71 -42.85 11.35
N SER A 100 -4.98 -42.12 12.44
CA SER A 100 -4.62 -42.44 13.82
C SER A 100 -4.97 -43.89 14.19
N PRO A 101 -4.09 -44.64 14.88
CA PRO A 101 -4.43 -45.97 15.38
C PRO A 101 -5.13 -45.91 16.75
N GLU A 102 -6.16 -46.75 16.86
CA GLU A 102 -7.01 -46.99 18.02
C GLU A 102 -6.31 -47.71 19.19
N ARG A 103 -6.91 -47.57 20.38
CA ARG A 103 -6.58 -48.27 21.65
C ARG A 103 -7.22 -49.68 21.70
N PRO A 104 -6.69 -50.60 22.54
CA PRO A 104 -7.07 -52.01 22.53
C PRO A 104 -8.18 -52.35 23.55
N GLY A 105 -9.04 -53.32 23.22
CA GLY A 105 -9.96 -53.95 24.18
C GLY A 105 -10.88 -55.01 23.57
N GLU A 106 -10.53 -56.28 23.84
CA GLU A 106 -11.43 -57.44 24.07
C GLU A 106 -12.21 -58.15 22.91
N SER A 107 -11.70 -59.35 22.60
CA SER A 107 -12.16 -60.62 21.96
C SER A 107 -13.63 -61.10 22.09
N PRO A 108 -14.11 -62.20 21.42
CA PRO A 108 -13.64 -62.99 20.24
C PRO A 108 -14.80 -63.48 19.28
N PRO A 109 -14.75 -64.58 18.49
CA PRO A 109 -14.90 -64.55 17.01
C PRO A 109 -16.09 -65.37 16.46
N LEU A 110 -16.31 -65.40 15.12
CA LEU A 110 -16.69 -66.60 14.34
C LEU A 110 -16.99 -66.31 12.84
N ARG A 111 -16.41 -67.19 11.98
CA ARG A 111 -16.91 -67.73 10.69
C ARG A 111 -16.72 -66.99 9.35
N ARG A 112 -15.60 -67.33 8.69
CA ARG A 112 -15.43 -68.13 7.44
C ARG A 112 -16.41 -67.94 6.25
N ALA A 113 -15.90 -67.50 5.08
CA ALA A 113 -15.95 -68.11 3.72
C ALA A 113 -15.57 -67.06 2.62
N ALA A 114 -14.42 -67.16 1.92
CA ALA A 114 -14.17 -67.83 0.61
C ALA A 114 -14.89 -67.17 -0.61
N SER A 115 -14.26 -66.24 -1.37
CA SER A 115 -13.47 -66.39 -2.66
C SER A 115 -14.33 -66.42 -3.96
N PRO A 116 -13.84 -66.20 -5.21
CA PRO A 116 -12.71 -65.42 -5.78
C PRO A 116 -13.07 -64.61 -7.10
N SER A 117 -12.11 -63.86 -7.68
CA SER A 117 -12.04 -63.29 -9.06
C SER A 117 -11.56 -64.35 -10.11
N PRO A 118 -11.16 -64.11 -11.40
CA PRO A 118 -11.10 -62.94 -12.36
C PRO A 118 -11.58 -63.36 -13.82
N PRO A 119 -11.03 -62.99 -15.03
CA PRO A 119 -10.26 -61.83 -15.59
C PRO A 119 -10.80 -61.25 -16.97
N ALA A 120 -10.05 -60.33 -17.62
CA ALA A 120 -10.30 -59.62 -18.91
C ALA A 120 -9.91 -60.40 -20.22
N PRO A 121 -10.29 -59.94 -21.44
CA PRO A 121 -9.32 -59.39 -22.43
C PRO A 121 -9.86 -58.33 -23.46
N SER A 122 -8.99 -57.78 -24.35
CA SER A 122 -9.21 -56.78 -25.45
C SER A 122 -8.87 -57.37 -26.86
N PRO A 123 -8.73 -56.63 -28.01
CA PRO A 123 -9.57 -55.73 -28.85
C PRO A 123 -9.87 -56.32 -30.28
N PRO A 124 -10.39 -55.56 -31.31
CA PRO A 124 -9.55 -55.23 -32.49
C PRO A 124 -9.87 -53.90 -33.25
N ALA A 125 -9.04 -53.54 -34.24
CA ALA A 125 -9.07 -52.36 -35.11
C ALA A 125 -9.73 -52.61 -36.50
N SER A 126 -10.21 -51.56 -37.21
CA SER A 126 -10.29 -51.47 -38.70
C SER A 126 -10.67 -50.08 -39.27
N HIS A 127 -9.78 -49.54 -40.11
CA HIS A 127 -9.88 -48.70 -41.33
C HIS A 127 -11.19 -47.94 -41.74
N SER A 128 -11.04 -46.66 -42.13
CA SER A 128 -11.47 -46.16 -43.46
C SER A 128 -10.84 -44.80 -43.82
N ALA A 129 -10.57 -44.59 -45.11
CA ALA A 129 -9.75 -43.54 -45.71
C ALA A 129 -10.56 -42.39 -46.37
N CYS A 130 -9.86 -41.29 -46.70
CA CYS A 130 -10.26 -40.03 -47.37
C CYS A 130 -10.82 -40.20 -48.81
N PRO A 131 -11.35 -39.16 -49.52
CA PRO A 131 -10.47 -38.18 -50.23
C PRO A 131 -11.08 -36.80 -50.60
N TRP A 132 -10.30 -35.70 -50.61
CA TRP A 132 -10.01 -34.89 -51.82
C TRP A 132 -9.15 -33.63 -51.52
N GLU A 133 -8.08 -33.50 -52.30
CA GLU A 133 -7.13 -32.39 -52.37
C GLU A 133 -7.67 -31.24 -53.25
N THR A 134 -7.07 -30.04 -53.18
CA THR A 134 -6.44 -29.38 -54.36
C THR A 134 -5.87 -27.98 -54.04
N ARG A 135 -4.54 -27.87 -54.23
CA ARG A 135 -3.68 -26.74 -54.68
C ARG A 135 -3.28 -25.59 -53.74
N ALA A 136 -1.96 -25.55 -53.53
CA ALA A 136 -1.14 -24.33 -53.38
C ALA A 136 -0.77 -23.72 -54.75
N PRO A 137 -0.16 -22.51 -54.76
CA PRO A 137 1.06 -22.31 -55.55
C PRO A 137 2.21 -21.65 -54.71
N PRO A 138 3.44 -21.62 -55.27
CA PRO A 138 4.69 -21.83 -54.51
C PRO A 138 5.59 -20.59 -54.37
N CYS A 139 6.58 -20.63 -53.46
CA CYS A 139 7.93 -20.08 -53.69
C CYS A 139 8.95 -20.65 -52.68
N THR A 140 10.17 -20.83 -53.19
CA THR A 140 11.31 -21.67 -52.76
C THR A 140 12.19 -21.09 -51.64
N PRO A 141 13.17 -21.87 -51.10
CA PRO A 141 13.73 -21.67 -49.76
C PRO A 141 15.00 -20.80 -49.75
N GLY A 142 15.12 -19.98 -48.71
CA GLY A 142 16.37 -19.35 -48.30
C GLY A 142 16.76 -19.90 -46.93
N HIS A 143 17.82 -20.71 -46.91
CA HIS A 143 18.55 -21.10 -45.71
C HIS A 143 18.97 -19.86 -44.93
N ASP A 144 18.61 -19.76 -43.64
CA ASP A 144 19.53 -19.19 -42.67
C ASP A 144 19.20 -19.67 -41.25
N LYS A 145 20.26 -20.15 -40.59
CA LYS A 145 20.27 -20.62 -39.20
C LYS A 145 20.11 -19.41 -38.27
N GLY A 146 18.88 -18.99 -38.03
CA GLY A 146 18.54 -18.04 -36.97
C GLY A 146 18.21 -18.77 -35.68
N LYS A 147 19.06 -18.64 -34.66
CA LYS A 147 18.80 -19.02 -33.27
C LYS A 147 17.35 -18.69 -32.90
N LEU A 148 16.59 -19.69 -32.43
CA LEU A 148 15.41 -19.47 -31.61
C LEU A 148 15.86 -18.78 -30.32
N ASN A 149 16.03 -17.47 -30.37
CA ASN A 149 16.00 -16.64 -29.19
C ASN A 149 14.55 -16.64 -28.74
N LEU A 150 14.23 -17.56 -27.83
CA LEU A 150 13.11 -17.42 -26.92
C LEU A 150 13.39 -16.22 -26.02
N SER A 151 13.42 -15.01 -26.59
CA SER A 151 13.35 -13.79 -25.81
C SER A 151 11.91 -13.71 -25.33
N THR A 152 11.69 -14.21 -24.11
CA THR A 152 10.60 -13.76 -23.27
C THR A 152 10.67 -12.23 -23.25
N HIS A 153 9.92 -11.58 -24.13
CA HIS A 153 9.75 -10.14 -24.13
C HIS A 153 8.93 -9.84 -22.86
N VAL A 154 9.62 -9.73 -21.74
CA VAL A 154 9.10 -9.10 -20.52
C VAL A 154 8.93 -7.64 -20.91
N LEU A 155 7.74 -7.31 -21.43
CA LEU A 155 7.36 -5.92 -21.68
C LEU A 155 7.56 -5.17 -20.36
N ASP A 156 8.15 -3.98 -20.44
CA ASP A 156 8.17 -3.05 -19.33
C ASP A 156 6.72 -2.93 -18.82
N PRO A 157 6.43 -3.17 -17.52
CA PRO A 157 5.09 -2.97 -16.98
C PRO A 157 4.51 -1.60 -17.34
N LEU A 158 5.34 -0.58 -17.58
CA LEU A 158 4.89 0.73 -18.04
C LEU A 158 4.31 0.73 -19.49
N GLU A 159 4.78 -0.17 -20.35
CA GLU A 159 4.34 -0.33 -21.75
C GLU A 159 3.27 -1.42 -21.93
N ALA A 160 3.02 -2.23 -20.88
CA ALA A 160 2.11 -3.38 -20.95
C ALA A 160 0.61 -3.02 -21.01
N LEU A 161 0.22 -1.76 -20.80
CA LEU A 161 -1.17 -1.29 -20.92
C LEU A 161 -1.56 -1.03 -22.38
N GLY A 162 -1.36 -2.01 -23.26
CA GLY A 162 -1.79 -1.94 -24.66
C GLY A 162 -3.32 -1.93 -24.79
N PRO A 163 -3.87 -1.41 -25.91
CA PRO A 163 -5.30 -1.34 -26.12
C PRO A 163 -5.89 -2.74 -26.16
N ALA A 164 -6.81 -3.02 -25.25
CA ALA A 164 -7.51 -4.28 -25.25
C ALA A 164 -8.93 -4.17 -24.74
N PRO A 165 -9.82 -5.03 -25.23
CA PRO A 165 -11.19 -5.04 -24.78
C PRO A 165 -11.24 -5.36 -23.29
N TYR A 166 -12.07 -4.60 -22.58
CA TYR A 166 -12.41 -4.88 -21.21
C TYR A 166 -13.26 -6.16 -21.15
N ASP A 167 -12.92 -7.08 -20.25
CA ASP A 167 -13.70 -8.28 -19.97
C ASP A 167 -14.53 -8.06 -18.68
N PRO A 168 -15.87 -7.98 -18.76
CA PRO A 168 -16.72 -7.79 -17.59
C PRO A 168 -16.62 -8.90 -16.55
N GLU A 169 -16.38 -10.15 -16.97
CA GLU A 169 -16.30 -11.29 -16.05
C GLU A 169 -15.01 -11.24 -15.23
N ALA A 170 -13.88 -10.97 -15.90
CA ALA A 170 -12.58 -10.80 -15.24
C ALA A 170 -12.50 -9.49 -14.44
N GLY A 171 -13.10 -8.42 -14.96
CA GLY A 171 -13.13 -7.09 -14.35
C GLY A 171 -11.81 -6.32 -14.49
N PHE A 172 -11.43 -5.61 -13.43
CA PHE A 172 -10.19 -4.83 -13.37
C PHE A 172 -9.49 -4.99 -12.03
N VAL A 173 -8.25 -4.50 -11.95
CA VAL A 173 -7.45 -4.47 -10.73
C VAL A 173 -7.06 -3.03 -10.44
N ILE A 174 -7.22 -2.61 -9.19
CA ILE A 174 -6.73 -1.32 -8.69
C ILE A 174 -5.48 -1.59 -7.85
N PHE A 175 -4.38 -0.92 -8.18
CA PHE A 175 -3.20 -0.85 -7.33
C PHE A 175 -3.19 0.48 -6.61
N TYR A 176 -3.14 0.44 -5.27
CA TYR A 176 -2.91 1.62 -4.45
C TYR A 176 -1.43 1.66 -4.13
N ASP A 177 -0.69 2.55 -4.81
CA ASP A 177 0.76 2.52 -4.78
C ASP A 177 1.28 3.35 -3.59
N PHE A 178 0.96 4.64 -3.54
CA PHE A 178 1.39 5.52 -2.45
C PHE A 178 0.55 6.82 -2.34
N ILE A 179 0.78 7.57 -1.26
CA ILE A 179 0.22 8.90 -1.02
C ILE A 179 1.39 9.88 -0.83
N LEU A 180 1.35 11.02 -1.52
CA LEU A 180 2.31 12.11 -1.34
C LEU A 180 1.64 13.34 -0.72
N GLY A 181 2.44 14.22 -0.12
CA GLY A 181 1.97 15.52 0.38
C GLY A 181 1.08 15.41 1.61
N LEU A 182 1.20 14.33 2.40
CA LEU A 182 0.54 14.23 3.70
C LEU A 182 1.09 15.30 4.63
N GLU A 183 0.26 15.79 5.54
CA GLU A 183 0.71 16.76 6.54
C GLU A 183 1.86 16.18 7.39
N PRO A 184 2.96 16.93 7.64
CA PRO A 184 4.13 16.43 8.35
C PRO A 184 3.85 15.87 9.76
N THR A 185 2.75 16.29 10.36
CA THR A 185 2.31 15.86 11.69
C THR A 185 1.69 14.45 11.69
N LEU A 186 1.23 13.97 10.53
CA LEU A 186 0.61 12.65 10.38
C LEU A 186 1.66 11.55 10.44
N ARG A 187 1.39 10.53 11.25
CA ARG A 187 2.29 9.40 11.52
C ARG A 187 1.81 8.09 10.93
N MET A 188 0.49 7.94 10.78
CA MET A 188 -0.12 6.73 10.21
C MET A 188 -1.23 7.14 9.27
N ALA A 189 -1.43 6.36 8.21
CA ALA A 189 -2.52 6.51 7.27
C ALA A 189 -3.10 5.15 6.89
N ARG A 190 -4.39 5.13 6.54
CA ARG A 190 -5.04 4.04 5.82
C ARG A 190 -6.06 4.60 4.85
N LEU A 191 -6.39 3.82 3.83
CA LEU A 191 -7.48 4.13 2.93
C LEU A 191 -8.69 3.27 3.27
N VAL A 192 -9.89 3.83 3.13
CA VAL A 192 -11.14 3.07 3.09
C VAL A 192 -11.76 3.28 1.72
N VAL A 193 -11.86 2.21 0.93
CA VAL A 193 -12.19 2.27 -0.49
C VAL A 193 -13.56 1.67 -0.76
N GLY A 194 -14.35 2.32 -1.61
CA GLY A 194 -15.68 1.85 -1.98
C GLY A 194 -15.99 2.14 -3.44
N LEU A 195 -16.72 1.22 -4.08
CA LEU A 195 -17.23 1.39 -5.42
C LEU A 195 -18.69 1.86 -5.37
N TYR A 196 -19.03 2.79 -6.24
CA TYR A 196 -20.37 3.36 -6.34
C TYR A 196 -20.81 3.38 -7.79
N SER A 197 -22.08 3.09 -8.04
CA SER A 197 -22.73 3.24 -9.35
C SER A 197 -23.92 4.16 -9.20
N GLY A 198 -23.93 5.30 -9.91
CA GLY A 198 -25.06 6.24 -9.86
C GLY A 198 -25.36 6.76 -8.45
N GLY A 199 -24.34 6.88 -7.59
CA GLY A 199 -24.47 7.27 -6.19
C GLY A 199 -24.79 6.14 -5.21
N GLN A 200 -25.09 4.93 -5.69
CA GLN A 200 -25.35 3.76 -4.86
C GLN A 200 -24.09 2.94 -4.61
N LYS A 201 -23.88 2.50 -3.37
CA LYS A 201 -22.75 1.63 -3.00
C LYS A 201 -22.88 0.27 -3.68
N MET A 202 -21.85 -0.17 -4.39
CA MET A 202 -21.79 -1.49 -5.04
C MET A 202 -21.33 -2.62 -4.07
N GLY A 203 -21.15 -2.30 -2.79
CA GLY A 203 -20.71 -3.24 -1.76
C GLY A 203 -20.32 -2.54 -0.47
N ARG A 204 -19.82 -3.31 0.50
CA ARG A 204 -19.25 -2.74 1.73
C ARG A 204 -17.90 -2.09 1.41
N PRO A 205 -17.63 -0.86 1.89
CA PRO A 205 -16.31 -0.26 1.77
C PRO A 205 -15.24 -1.15 2.43
N SER A 206 -14.10 -1.30 1.77
CA SER A 206 -12.97 -2.12 2.22
C SER A 206 -11.90 -1.24 2.86
N PRO A 207 -11.54 -1.45 4.14
CA PRO A 207 -10.37 -0.80 4.72
C PRO A 207 -9.08 -1.47 4.21
N LEU A 208 -8.15 -0.68 3.69
CA LEU A 208 -6.81 -1.12 3.34
C LEU A 208 -5.91 -1.16 4.60
N PRO A 209 -4.77 -1.88 4.57
CA PRO A 209 -3.81 -1.92 5.66
C PRO A 209 -3.38 -0.52 6.13
N VAL A 210 -3.12 -0.40 7.44
CA VAL A 210 -2.54 0.82 8.02
C VAL A 210 -1.06 0.85 7.71
N VAL A 211 -0.57 1.99 7.26
CA VAL A 211 0.83 2.22 6.92
C VAL A 211 1.38 3.41 7.71
N TYR A 212 2.69 3.40 7.96
CA TYR A 212 3.38 4.50 8.62
C TYR A 212 3.80 5.55 7.61
N CYS A 213 3.68 6.81 8.02
CA CYS A 213 4.08 7.95 7.20
C CYS A 213 5.59 8.18 7.34
N GLU A 214 6.27 8.23 6.21
CA GLU A 214 7.70 8.55 6.10
C GLU A 214 7.88 10.05 5.84
N ALA A 215 8.95 10.65 6.34
CA ALA A 215 9.24 12.07 6.12
C ALA A 215 9.67 12.31 4.67
N GLY A 216 8.87 13.01 3.87
CA GLY A 216 9.15 13.23 2.44
C GLY A 216 10.36 14.14 2.17
N GLY A 217 10.83 14.90 3.17
CA GLY A 217 12.05 15.72 3.08
C GLY A 217 13.34 14.91 2.89
N ALA A 218 13.31 13.59 3.04
CA ALA A 218 14.47 12.71 2.85
C ALA A 218 14.66 12.23 1.40
N LEU A 219 13.72 12.49 0.47
CA LEU A 219 13.82 12.00 -0.91
C LEU A 219 14.29 13.11 -1.87
N PRO A 220 15.53 13.04 -2.40
CA PRO A 220 16.09 14.08 -3.26
C PRO A 220 15.48 14.18 -4.67
N TYR A 221 14.55 13.28 -5.04
CA TYR A 221 13.98 13.17 -6.38
C TYR A 221 12.53 13.63 -6.53
N VAL A 222 11.83 14.00 -5.43
CA VAL A 222 10.44 14.47 -5.51
C VAL A 222 10.41 15.91 -6.01
N THR A 223 10.63 16.04 -7.31
CA THR A 223 10.65 17.31 -8.03
C THR A 223 9.21 17.66 -8.40
N GLY A 224 8.48 18.28 -7.46
CA GLY A 224 7.04 18.52 -7.69
C GLY A 224 6.26 19.22 -6.58
N GLY A 225 6.90 20.01 -5.70
CA GLY A 225 6.18 20.86 -4.73
C GLY A 225 5.41 20.14 -3.61
N HIS A 226 5.41 18.80 -3.57
CA HIS A 226 4.81 18.02 -2.46
C HIS A 226 5.68 18.10 -1.20
N GLN A 227 5.60 19.22 -0.49
CA GLN A 227 6.14 19.35 0.87
C GLN A 227 5.23 18.57 1.82
N GLY A 228 5.66 17.39 2.25
CA GLY A 228 4.86 16.58 3.17
C GLY A 228 5.41 15.19 3.41
N ASN A 229 4.74 14.43 4.27
CA ASN A 229 5.01 13.03 4.49
C ASN A 229 4.50 12.18 3.32
N ILE A 230 5.06 10.98 3.21
CA ILE A 230 4.76 9.97 2.20
C ILE A 230 4.19 8.74 2.89
N ALA A 231 3.24 8.07 2.27
CA ALA A 231 2.75 6.78 2.76
C ALA A 231 2.73 5.76 1.61
N THR A 232 3.60 4.76 1.66
CA THR A 232 3.66 3.67 0.67
C THR A 232 2.64 2.61 1.03
N LEU A 233 1.70 2.33 0.11
CA LEU A 233 0.56 1.44 0.36
C LEU A 233 0.81 0.05 -0.23
N SER A 234 1.24 -0.01 -1.49
CA SER A 234 1.53 -1.27 -2.22
C SER A 234 0.42 -2.33 -2.15
N VAL A 235 -0.83 -1.91 -2.32
CA VAL A 235 -2.00 -2.81 -2.20
C VAL A 235 -2.58 -3.13 -3.58
N LYS A 236 -2.77 -4.42 -3.89
CA LYS A 236 -3.50 -4.92 -5.07
C LYS A 236 -4.94 -5.27 -4.68
N GLN A 237 -5.92 -4.65 -5.33
CA GLN A 237 -7.34 -4.96 -5.15
C GLN A 237 -7.96 -5.42 -6.48
N PRO A 238 -8.21 -6.73 -6.65
CA PRO A 238 -9.02 -7.25 -7.74
C PRO A 238 -10.49 -6.85 -7.57
N VAL A 239 -11.13 -6.49 -8.68
CA VAL A 239 -12.55 -6.12 -8.75
C VAL A 239 -13.21 -6.90 -9.90
N PRO A 240 -13.60 -8.17 -9.66
CA PRO A 240 -14.15 -9.03 -10.69
C PRO A 240 -15.63 -8.74 -10.97
N ARG A 241 -16.15 -9.22 -12.10
CA ARG A 241 -17.59 -9.22 -12.44
C ARG A 241 -18.23 -7.83 -12.42
N VAL A 242 -17.52 -6.81 -12.91
CA VAL A 242 -18.05 -5.45 -13.01
C VAL A 242 -18.47 -5.16 -14.45
N HIS A 243 -19.77 -4.90 -14.62
CA HIS A 243 -20.30 -4.45 -15.90
C HIS A 243 -19.84 -3.02 -16.19
N PRO A 244 -19.36 -2.72 -17.41
CA PRO A 244 -18.96 -1.37 -17.79
C PRO A 244 -20.08 -0.36 -17.65
N SER A 245 -19.81 0.75 -16.96
CA SER A 245 -20.72 1.89 -16.92
C SER A 245 -20.01 3.17 -16.50
N PRO A 246 -20.24 4.32 -17.17
CA PRO A 246 -19.68 5.62 -16.77
C PRO A 246 -20.22 6.10 -15.40
N SER A 247 -21.30 5.51 -14.90
CA SER A 247 -21.82 5.82 -13.57
C SER A 247 -20.96 5.25 -12.44
N ILE A 248 -20.03 4.35 -12.76
CA ILE A 248 -19.18 3.65 -11.78
C ILE A 248 -17.97 4.51 -11.42
N ASN A 249 -17.81 4.77 -10.14
CA ASN A 249 -16.70 5.51 -9.58
C ASN A 249 -16.13 4.84 -8.32
N LEU A 250 -14.84 5.04 -8.14
CA LEU A 250 -14.11 4.75 -6.92
C LEU A 250 -14.18 5.96 -6.00
N VAL A 251 -14.60 5.76 -4.76
CA VAL A 251 -14.49 6.73 -3.67
C VAL A 251 -13.52 6.18 -2.64
N VAL A 252 -12.54 7.00 -2.28
CA VAL A 252 -11.49 6.66 -1.32
C VAL A 252 -11.54 7.65 -0.18
N GLU A 253 -11.66 7.16 1.04
CA GLU A 253 -11.53 7.96 2.26
C GLU A 253 -10.11 7.80 2.81
N LEU A 254 -9.44 8.92 3.09
CA LEU A 254 -8.18 8.94 3.82
C LEU A 254 -8.45 9.03 5.32
N GLN A 255 -8.02 8.02 6.05
CA GLN A 255 -8.02 8.04 7.50
C GLN A 255 -6.58 8.10 8.01
N ALA A 256 -6.26 9.07 8.88
CA ALA A 256 -4.91 9.27 9.37
C ALA A 256 -4.87 9.65 10.86
N ALA A 257 -3.79 9.23 11.50
CA ALA A 257 -3.46 9.49 12.90
C ALA A 257 -2.14 10.28 12.99
N GLY A 258 -1.97 10.99 14.09
CA GLY A 258 -0.90 11.97 14.30
C GLY A 258 -1.43 13.41 14.32
N GLY A 259 -0.53 14.33 14.64
CA GLY A 259 -0.85 15.72 14.93
C GLY A 259 -1.59 15.90 16.24
N PHE A 260 -1.98 17.15 16.50
CA PHE A 260 -2.63 17.54 17.73
C PHE A 260 -4.09 17.93 17.47
N ASN A 261 -4.99 17.55 18.37
CA ASN A 261 -6.36 18.02 18.33
C ASN A 261 -6.46 19.49 18.79
N ALA A 262 -7.67 20.06 18.76
CA ALA A 262 -7.92 21.43 19.20
C ALA A 262 -7.53 21.71 20.67
N TYR A 263 -7.38 20.65 21.47
CA TYR A 263 -6.97 20.72 22.89
C TYR A 263 -5.46 20.49 23.06
N GLY A 264 -4.68 20.42 21.98
CA GLY A 264 -3.25 20.19 22.01
C GLY A 264 -2.82 18.76 22.36
N GLN A 265 -3.75 17.79 22.37
CA GLN A 265 -3.44 16.38 22.64
C GLN A 265 -3.14 15.64 21.34
N GLU A 266 -2.16 14.73 21.39
CA GLU A 266 -1.80 13.92 20.24
C GLU A 266 -2.93 12.97 19.83
N VAL A 267 -3.24 12.94 18.53
CA VAL A 267 -4.29 12.08 17.98
C VAL A 267 -3.71 10.72 17.63
N HIS A 268 -3.86 9.74 18.51
CA HIS A 268 -3.38 8.37 18.24
C HIS A 268 -4.36 7.51 17.41
N ARG A 269 -5.63 7.93 17.28
CA ARG A 269 -6.64 7.18 16.51
C ARG A 269 -6.69 7.64 15.06
N LEU A 270 -6.97 6.70 14.16
CA LEU A 270 -7.22 7.00 12.75
C LEU A 270 -8.54 7.75 12.61
N LEU A 271 -8.47 8.99 12.11
CA LEU A 271 -9.63 9.84 11.85
C LEU A 271 -9.76 10.10 10.36
N SER A 272 -11.01 10.22 9.90
CA SER A 272 -11.31 10.69 8.55
C SER A 272 -10.75 12.10 8.36
N ARG A 273 -9.85 12.27 7.40
CA ARG A 273 -9.22 13.56 7.09
C ARG A 273 -9.71 14.13 5.76
N GLY A 274 -10.01 13.26 4.80
CA GLY A 274 -10.45 13.69 3.48
C GLY A 274 -10.86 12.52 2.60
N TRP A 275 -11.24 12.84 1.37
CA TRP A 275 -11.70 11.85 0.40
C TRP A 275 -11.24 12.21 -1.01
N ALA A 276 -11.15 11.20 -1.87
CA ALA A 276 -10.85 11.31 -3.28
C ALA A 276 -11.87 10.51 -4.08
N ARG A 277 -12.16 10.95 -5.32
CA ARG A 277 -13.03 10.24 -6.25
C ARG A 277 -12.35 10.10 -7.60
N LEU A 278 -12.51 8.94 -8.22
CA LEU A 278 -12.03 8.63 -9.55
C LEU A 278 -13.13 7.90 -10.32
N ASP A 279 -13.50 8.40 -11.50
CA ASP A 279 -14.39 7.66 -12.39
C ASP A 279 -13.58 6.52 -13.04
N LEU A 280 -14.19 5.33 -13.17
CA LEU A 280 -13.47 4.12 -13.59
C LEU A 280 -13.72 3.75 -15.05
N PHE A 281 -14.78 4.28 -15.65
CA PHE A 281 -15.13 4.08 -17.06
C PHE A 281 -15.36 5.41 -17.74
N ASP A 282 -15.01 5.49 -19.02
CA ASP A 282 -15.35 6.63 -19.86
C ASP A 282 -16.80 6.54 -20.35
N GLN A 283 -17.25 7.60 -21.04
CA GLN A 283 -18.57 7.68 -21.67
C GLN A 283 -18.83 6.60 -22.74
N HIS A 284 -17.79 5.91 -23.21
CA HIS A 284 -17.87 4.81 -24.17
C HIS A 284 -17.77 3.44 -23.50
N ASN A 285 -17.96 3.36 -22.17
CA ASN A 285 -17.89 2.12 -21.39
C ASN A 285 -16.51 1.44 -21.43
N ARG A 286 -15.43 2.20 -21.62
CA ARG A 286 -14.05 1.70 -21.58
C ARG A 286 -13.47 1.96 -20.21
N VAL A 287 -12.82 0.95 -19.64
CA VAL A 287 -12.09 1.11 -18.38
C VAL A 287 -10.99 2.16 -18.57
N LEU A 288 -10.92 3.11 -17.65
CA LEU A 288 -9.88 4.15 -17.61
C LEU A 288 -8.58 3.55 -17.04
N SER A 289 -7.97 2.64 -17.81
CA SER A 289 -6.69 2.03 -17.43
C SER A 289 -5.54 3.03 -17.53
N GLY A 290 -4.64 3.02 -16.55
CA GLY A 290 -3.51 3.94 -16.51
C GLY A 290 -2.99 4.21 -15.10
N PHE A 291 -2.04 5.15 -15.04
CA PHE A 291 -1.40 5.66 -13.83
C PHE A 291 -2.06 6.98 -13.45
N TRP A 292 -2.79 7.00 -12.33
CA TRP A 292 -3.63 8.10 -11.93
C TRP A 292 -3.17 8.72 -10.63
N LYS A 293 -3.11 10.05 -10.59
CA LYS A 293 -2.98 10.81 -9.34
C LYS A 293 -4.23 11.64 -9.08
N VAL A 294 -4.74 11.57 -7.86
CA VAL A 294 -6.02 12.17 -7.47
C VAL A 294 -5.85 12.93 -6.16
N PRO A 295 -6.18 14.24 -6.11
CA PRO A 295 -6.05 15.02 -4.88
C PRO A 295 -7.12 14.64 -3.85
N PHE A 296 -6.72 14.58 -2.58
CA PHE A 296 -7.67 14.47 -1.47
C PHE A 296 -8.36 15.81 -1.23
N ARG A 297 -9.66 15.78 -0.94
CA ARG A 297 -10.48 16.94 -0.61
C ARG A 297 -10.80 16.92 0.87
N ALA A 298 -10.83 18.10 1.49
CA ALA A 298 -11.22 18.24 2.88
C ALA A 298 -12.70 17.87 3.09
N LEU A 299 -13.03 17.43 4.29
CA LEU A 299 -14.42 17.28 4.74
C LEU A 299 -15.02 18.70 4.92
N PRO A 300 -16.26 19.00 4.49
CA PRO A 300 -17.46 18.15 4.62
C PRO A 300 -18.05 17.68 3.27
N VAL A 301 -18.91 16.67 3.33
CA VAL A 301 -19.75 16.28 2.18
C VAL A 301 -20.77 17.39 1.93
N LEU A 302 -20.41 18.38 1.13
CA LEU A 302 -21.40 19.24 0.47
C LEU A 302 -22.36 18.34 -0.33
N PRO A 303 -23.65 18.71 -0.48
CA PRO A 303 -24.57 17.95 -1.34
C PRO A 303 -23.92 17.68 -2.70
N PRO A 304 -24.26 16.54 -3.36
CA PRO A 304 -23.57 16.02 -4.56
C PRO A 304 -23.43 17.05 -5.69
N ASP A 305 -24.28 18.09 -5.70
CA ASP A 305 -24.30 19.16 -6.69
C ASP A 305 -23.19 20.21 -6.50
N SER A 306 -22.52 20.25 -5.35
CA SER A 306 -21.46 21.23 -4.99
C SER A 306 -20.06 20.62 -4.82
N MET A 307 -19.86 19.36 -5.26
CA MET A 307 -18.58 18.62 -5.16
C MET A 307 -17.38 19.32 -5.83
N THR A 308 -17.63 20.29 -6.71
CA THR A 308 -16.61 21.12 -7.39
C THR A 308 -15.93 22.14 -6.48
N LEU A 309 -16.53 22.51 -5.35
CA LEU A 309 -16.03 23.58 -4.47
C LEU A 309 -15.23 23.09 -3.25
N ALA A 310 -15.08 21.78 -3.05
CA ALA A 310 -14.35 21.25 -1.90
C ALA A 310 -12.84 21.51 -2.05
N SER A 311 -12.29 22.32 -1.13
CA SER A 311 -10.87 22.63 -1.02
C SER A 311 -10.03 21.37 -0.90
N GLN A 312 -8.89 21.35 -1.59
CA GLN A 312 -7.92 20.27 -1.45
C GLN A 312 -7.45 20.18 0.01
N LEU A 313 -7.33 18.96 0.53
CA LEU A 313 -6.78 18.70 1.86
C LEU A 313 -5.26 18.87 1.80
N GLY A 314 -4.79 20.10 2.02
CA GLY A 314 -3.39 20.45 1.91
C GLY A 314 -2.83 20.11 0.52
N GLY A 315 -1.66 19.46 0.47
CA GLY A 315 -1.02 18.97 -0.75
C GLY A 315 -1.19 17.46 -0.98
N ALA A 316 -2.11 16.81 -0.26
CA ALA A 316 -2.20 15.35 -0.23
C ALA A 316 -2.82 14.78 -1.52
N GLU A 317 -2.15 13.81 -2.12
CA GLU A 317 -2.55 13.17 -3.37
C GLU A 317 -2.37 11.65 -3.33
N LEU A 318 -3.37 10.92 -3.81
CA LEU A 318 -3.35 9.47 -3.98
C LEU A 318 -2.79 9.11 -5.35
N TYR A 319 -1.81 8.22 -5.38
CA TYR A 319 -1.22 7.64 -6.58
C TYR A 319 -1.65 6.18 -6.69
N LEU A 320 -2.34 5.85 -7.78
CA LEU A 320 -2.91 4.53 -8.01
C LEU A 320 -2.81 4.13 -9.49
N ARG A 321 -2.92 2.84 -9.76
CA ARG A 321 -3.07 2.30 -11.13
C ARG A 321 -4.38 1.57 -11.27
N VAL A 322 -5.08 1.82 -12.37
CA VAL A 322 -6.23 1.01 -12.78
C VAL A 322 -5.79 0.21 -13.99
N VAL A 323 -5.98 -1.10 -13.97
CA VAL A 323 -5.54 -1.97 -15.07
C VAL A 323 -6.59 -3.04 -15.34
N ASN A 324 -6.68 -3.50 -16.59
CA ASN A 324 -7.49 -4.65 -16.94
C ASN A 324 -7.03 -5.88 -16.13
N ALA A 325 -7.96 -6.73 -15.70
CA ALA A 325 -7.65 -7.88 -14.86
C ALA A 325 -6.60 -8.81 -15.47
N ARG A 326 -6.59 -8.97 -16.81
CA ARG A 326 -5.58 -9.76 -17.53
C ARG A 326 -4.13 -9.26 -17.32
N ASP A 327 -3.96 -7.96 -17.12
CA ASP A 327 -2.66 -7.29 -17.00
C ASP A 327 -2.24 -7.20 -15.52
N GLY A 328 -3.12 -7.60 -14.60
CA GLY A 328 -2.95 -7.45 -13.15
C GLY A 328 -1.78 -8.23 -12.56
N ASP A 329 -1.32 -9.31 -13.17
CA ASP A 329 -0.15 -10.04 -12.67
C ASP A 329 1.17 -9.42 -13.15
N VAL A 330 1.22 -8.97 -14.41
CA VAL A 330 2.36 -8.21 -14.94
C VAL A 330 2.54 -6.91 -14.16
N GLN A 331 1.44 -6.20 -13.89
CA GLN A 331 1.45 -4.94 -13.16
C GLN A 331 1.79 -5.09 -11.68
N ALA A 332 1.57 -6.27 -11.09
CA ALA A 332 1.99 -6.55 -9.71
C ALA A 332 3.52 -6.59 -9.56
N LEU A 333 4.26 -6.82 -10.64
CA LEU A 333 5.73 -6.83 -10.65
C LEU A 333 6.33 -5.42 -10.83
N ALA A 334 5.53 -4.42 -11.15
CA ALA A 334 6.02 -3.06 -11.33
C ALA A 334 6.57 -2.50 -10.02
N ARG A 335 7.71 -1.79 -10.11
CA ARG A 335 8.34 -1.17 -8.94
C ARG A 335 7.48 -0.01 -8.43
N ILE A 336 7.14 -0.05 -7.15
CA ILE A 336 6.43 1.01 -6.45
C ILE A 336 7.47 1.95 -5.84
N ASP A 337 7.64 3.12 -6.46
CA ASP A 337 8.61 4.13 -6.02
C ASP A 337 8.03 5.54 -6.21
N PRO A 338 7.91 6.34 -5.12
CA PRO A 338 7.51 7.75 -5.19
C PRO A 338 8.32 8.61 -6.18
N GLY A 339 9.56 8.22 -6.49
CA GLY A 339 10.39 8.90 -7.49
C GLY A 339 9.80 8.88 -8.92
N TYR A 340 8.90 7.94 -9.21
CA TYR A 340 8.19 7.86 -10.48
C TYR A 340 6.83 8.57 -10.50
N ALA A 341 6.56 9.45 -9.52
CA ALA A 341 5.31 10.20 -9.44
C ALA A 341 4.97 10.99 -10.72
N SER A 342 5.97 11.41 -11.51
CA SER A 342 5.77 12.11 -12.79
C SER A 342 5.06 11.27 -13.86
N GLN A 343 5.03 9.94 -13.73
CA GLN A 343 4.34 9.04 -14.64
C GLN A 343 2.82 9.04 -14.42
N TYR A 344 2.37 9.47 -13.24
CA TYR A 344 0.95 9.50 -12.88
C TYR A 344 0.31 10.80 -13.33
N LYS A 345 -0.87 10.69 -13.94
CA LYS A 345 -1.59 11.80 -14.55
C LYS A 345 -2.88 12.09 -13.82
N TYR A 346 -3.33 13.34 -13.85
CA TYR A 346 -4.68 13.65 -13.38
C TYR A 346 -5.71 13.08 -14.36
N PRO A 347 -6.85 12.55 -13.85
CA PRO A 347 -7.96 12.14 -14.71
C PRO A 347 -8.44 13.32 -15.55
N SER A 348 -8.63 13.11 -16.85
CA SER A 348 -9.20 14.14 -17.72
C SER A 348 -10.65 14.38 -17.33
N LEU A 349 -10.96 15.58 -16.81
CA LEU A 349 -12.32 16.01 -16.47
C LEU A 349 -13.10 16.29 -17.77
N VAL A 350 -13.45 15.26 -18.54
CA VAL A 350 -14.40 15.40 -19.64
C VAL A 350 -15.81 15.36 -19.05
N ARG A 351 -16.20 16.45 -18.38
CA ARG A 351 -17.61 16.75 -18.14
C ARG A 351 -18.13 17.40 -19.41
N GLN A 352 -18.64 16.62 -20.36
CA GLN A 352 -19.47 17.17 -21.41
C GLN A 352 -20.73 17.72 -20.74
N THR A 353 -20.85 19.05 -20.70
CA THR A 353 -22.12 19.72 -20.43
C THR A 353 -23.13 19.23 -21.47
N PRO A 354 -24.32 18.75 -21.06
CA PRO A 354 -25.39 18.52 -22.03
C PRO A 354 -25.74 19.87 -22.67
N SER A 355 -25.68 19.92 -24.00
CA SER A 355 -26.11 21.05 -24.83
C SER A 355 -27.60 21.30 -24.72
#